data_AF-A0A8R1TR87-F1
#
_entry.id   AF-A0A8R1TR87-F1
#
_cell.length_a   1.000
_cell.length_b   1.000
_cell.length_c   1.000
_cell.angle_alpha   90.00
_cell.angle_beta   90.00
_cell.angle_gamma   90.00
#
_symmetry.space_group_name_H-M   'P 1'
#
loop_
_entity.id
_entity.type
_entity.pdbx_description
1 polymer ?
#
loop_
_entity_poly.entity_id
_entity_poly.type
_entity_poly.pdbx_seq_one_letter_code
_entity_poly.pdbx_strand_id
1 'polypeptide(L)'
;MFSLKNDRFFVCRECTGRKPNCRDLCIGRYCYKAEFIADGFKTVKRGCLNHTDDGIRVNVCEEIRSNLPGSKSQTIEKMCVCTADKCNLASAHSIIINLSIVALFIFYIL
;
A
#
# COMPACT_ATOMS: atom_id res chain seq x y z
N MET A 1 -11.48 29.18 -5.88
CA MET A 1 -10.69 28.30 -6.77
C MET A 1 -10.71 26.90 -6.15
N PHE A 2 -11.76 26.11 -6.44
CA PHE A 2 -11.90 24.75 -5.92
C PHE A 2 -11.49 23.78 -7.02
N SER A 3 -10.45 22.99 -6.75
CA SER A 3 -9.93 21.96 -7.66
C SER A 3 -10.98 20.87 -7.85
N LEU A 4 -11.40 20.64 -9.10
CA LEU A 4 -12.25 19.53 -9.51
C LEU A 4 -11.56 18.20 -9.15
N LYS A 5 -11.94 17.62 -8.01
CA LYS A 5 -11.54 16.28 -7.59
C LYS A 5 -12.21 15.29 -8.54
N ASN A 6 -11.56 15.01 -9.67
CA ASN A 6 -11.94 14.05 -10.69
C ASN A 6 -12.62 12.82 -10.04
N ASP A 7 -13.90 12.58 -10.35
CA ASP A 7 -14.78 11.54 -9.75
C ASP A 7 -14.38 10.11 -10.17
N ARG A 8 -13.09 9.83 -10.17
CA ARG A 8 -12.56 8.52 -10.52
C ARG A 8 -12.59 7.62 -9.29
N PHE A 9 -13.31 6.52 -9.43
CA PHE A 9 -13.24 5.40 -8.51
C PHE A 9 -12.26 4.37 -9.06
N PHE A 10 -11.53 3.73 -8.16
CA PHE A 10 -10.55 2.69 -8.43
C PHE A 10 -10.97 1.40 -7.76
N VAL A 11 -10.67 0.27 -8.40
CA VAL A 11 -10.85 -1.07 -7.85
C VAL A 11 -9.64 -1.42 -7.00
N CYS A 12 -9.80 -1.57 -5.69
CA CYS A 12 -8.69 -1.86 -4.79
C CYS A 12 -8.78 -3.28 -4.24
N ARG A 13 -7.65 -3.82 -3.77
CA ARG A 13 -7.66 -5.07 -2.99
C ARG A 13 -8.18 -4.80 -1.60
N GLU A 14 -9.10 -5.62 -1.14
CA GLU A 14 -9.58 -5.59 0.23
C GLU A 14 -9.00 -6.76 1.02
N CYS A 15 -8.33 -6.44 2.13
CA CYS A 15 -7.91 -7.41 3.11
C CYS A 15 -8.12 -6.85 4.51
N THR A 16 -9.17 -7.31 5.14
CA THR A 16 -9.54 -6.94 6.51
C THR A 16 -9.48 -8.18 7.39
N GLY A 17 -9.55 -8.02 8.72
CA GLY A 17 -9.62 -9.16 9.64
C GLY A 17 -10.82 -10.08 9.39
N ARG A 18 -11.87 -9.59 8.71
CA ARG A 18 -13.04 -10.38 8.31
C ARG A 18 -12.84 -11.15 6.98
N LYS A 19 -11.77 -10.84 6.23
CA LYS A 19 -11.49 -11.34 4.87
C LYS A 19 -10.04 -11.85 4.77
N PRO A 20 -9.67 -12.93 5.48
CA PRO A 20 -8.27 -13.35 5.67
C PRO A 20 -7.59 -13.84 4.40
N ASN A 21 -8.35 -14.35 3.43
CA ASN A 21 -7.80 -14.77 2.14
C ASN A 21 -7.26 -13.60 1.31
N CYS A 22 -7.52 -12.36 1.73
CA CYS A 22 -7.18 -11.15 1.00
C CYS A 22 -7.52 -11.29 -0.48
N ARG A 23 -8.72 -11.79 -0.85
CA ARG A 23 -9.15 -11.99 -2.27
C ARG A 23 -10.15 -10.98 -2.77
N ASP A 24 -10.80 -10.29 -1.85
CA ASP A 24 -11.93 -9.44 -2.16
C ASP A 24 -11.47 -8.11 -2.75
N LEU A 25 -12.42 -7.44 -3.39
CA LEU A 25 -12.23 -6.15 -4.01
C LEU A 25 -13.21 -5.15 -3.39
N CYS A 26 -12.81 -3.89 -3.38
CA CYS A 26 -13.67 -2.78 -3.06
C CYS A 26 -13.50 -1.69 -4.12
N ILE A 27 -14.42 -0.74 -4.17
CA ILE A 27 -14.37 0.42 -5.07
C ILE A 27 -14.34 1.68 -4.22
N GLY A 28 -13.40 2.59 -4.49
CA GLY A 28 -13.28 3.86 -3.78
C GLY A 28 -12.40 4.87 -4.51
N ARG A 29 -12.31 6.10 -4.01
CA ARG A 29 -11.48 7.15 -4.64
C ARG A 29 -9.98 6.94 -4.44
N TYR A 30 -9.60 6.17 -3.43
CA TYR A 30 -8.21 5.84 -3.11
C TYR A 30 -8.11 4.39 -2.66
N CYS A 31 -6.99 3.75 -2.99
CA CYS A 31 -6.61 2.47 -2.43
C CYS A 31 -5.61 2.69 -1.30
N TYR A 32 -5.75 1.98 -0.18
CA TYR A 32 -4.78 2.02 0.91
C TYR A 32 -4.19 0.65 1.23
N LYS A 33 -3.01 0.69 1.83
CA LYS A 33 -2.32 -0.44 2.45
C LYS A 33 -1.68 0.02 3.76
N ALA A 34 -2.15 -0.52 4.87
CA ALA A 34 -1.57 -0.34 6.19
C ALA A 34 -0.84 -1.62 6.60
N GLU A 35 0.38 -1.50 7.08
CA GLU A 35 1.20 -2.59 7.58
C GLU A 35 1.63 -2.26 9.01
N PHE A 36 1.50 -3.22 9.91
CA PHE A 36 2.03 -3.11 11.27
C PHE A 36 3.02 -4.25 11.48
N ILE A 37 4.24 -3.92 11.87
CA ILE A 37 5.34 -4.85 12.07
C ILE A 37 5.80 -4.74 13.52
N ALA A 38 5.79 -5.86 14.23
CA ALA A 38 6.22 -5.96 15.63
C ALA A 38 6.76 -7.36 15.89
N ASP A 39 7.92 -7.48 16.54
CA ASP A 39 8.48 -8.77 16.98
C ASP A 39 8.54 -9.86 15.89
N GLY A 40 8.87 -9.47 14.66
CA GLY A 40 8.92 -10.38 13.50
C GLY A 40 7.55 -10.73 12.89
N PHE A 41 6.44 -10.36 13.54
CA PHE A 41 5.10 -10.48 12.98
C PHE A 41 4.78 -9.26 12.13
N LYS A 42 4.04 -9.51 11.04
CA LYS A 42 3.57 -8.46 10.13
C LYS A 42 2.10 -8.66 9.84
N THR A 43 1.28 -7.67 10.19
CA THR A 43 -0.12 -7.62 9.78
C THR A 43 -0.26 -6.65 8.61
N VAL A 44 -1.17 -6.98 7.69
CA VAL A 44 -1.44 -6.15 6.51
C VAL A 44 -2.93 -5.97 6.38
N LYS A 45 -3.36 -4.71 6.36
CA LYS A 45 -4.73 -4.29 6.08
C LYS A 45 -4.76 -3.52 4.77
N ARG A 46 -5.71 -3.85 3.90
CA ARG A 46 -5.89 -3.20 2.59
C ARG A 46 -7.35 -2.88 2.37
N GLY A 47 -7.63 -1.82 1.64
CA GLY A 47 -8.97 -1.51 1.21
C GLY A 47 -9.07 -0.20 0.44
N CYS A 48 -10.25 0.40 0.52
CA CYS A 48 -10.62 1.61 -0.18
C CYS A 48 -10.88 2.75 0.81
N LEU A 49 -10.57 3.98 0.40
CA LEU A 49 -11.00 5.20 1.07
C LEU A 49 -11.79 6.05 0.07
N ASN A 50 -12.84 6.72 0.53
CA ASN A 50 -13.57 7.70 -0.26
C ASN A 50 -13.02 9.11 -0.06
N HIS A 51 -12.44 9.37 1.10
CA HIS A 51 -11.81 10.63 1.46
C HIS A 51 -10.53 10.32 2.26
N THR A 52 -9.59 11.25 2.21
CA THR A 52 -8.36 11.25 3.00
C THR A 52 -8.27 12.60 3.70
N ASP A 53 -7.77 12.62 4.92
CA ASP A 53 -7.48 13.88 5.62
C ASP A 53 -6.34 14.64 4.91
N ASP A 54 -6.27 15.95 5.10
CA ASP A 54 -5.33 16.84 4.41
C ASP A 54 -3.84 16.56 4.72
N GLY A 55 -3.55 15.67 5.68
CA GLY A 55 -2.19 15.23 6.01
C GLY A 55 -1.71 13.99 5.26
N ILE A 56 -2.60 13.20 4.62
CA ILE A 56 -2.22 11.91 4.04
C ILE A 56 -1.68 12.12 2.62
N ARG A 57 -0.40 11.79 2.42
CA ARG A 57 0.24 11.91 1.10
C ARG A 57 -0.14 10.76 0.17
N VAL A 58 -0.86 11.07 -0.90
CA VAL A 58 -1.21 10.10 -1.96
C VAL A 58 0.02 9.78 -2.82
N ASN A 59 0.14 8.51 -3.22
CA ASN A 59 1.27 7.91 -3.93
C ASN A 59 2.60 7.93 -3.15
N VAL A 60 2.52 8.07 -1.83
CA VAL A 60 3.65 7.97 -0.92
C VAL A 60 3.31 6.95 0.17
N CYS A 61 4.34 6.31 0.71
CA CYS A 61 4.23 5.47 1.91
C CYS A 61 4.86 6.21 3.08
N GLU A 62 4.06 6.48 4.10
CA GLU A 62 4.52 7.02 5.37
C GLU A 62 4.90 5.86 6.29
N GLU A 63 6.04 5.99 6.98
CA GLU A 63 6.54 5.00 7.93
C GLU A 63 6.79 5.68 9.28
N ILE A 64 6.16 5.16 10.33
CA ILE A 64 6.32 5.61 11.70
C ILE A 64 6.95 4.46 12.48
N ARG A 65 8.06 4.76 13.14
CA ARG A 65 8.73 3.82 14.06
C ARG A 65 8.46 4.26 15.47
N SER A 66 8.03 3.33 16.30
CA SER A 66 7.71 3.57 17.70
C SER A 66 8.24 2.41 18.55
N ASN A 67 8.30 2.62 19.86
CA ASN A 67 8.51 1.52 20.80
C ASN A 67 7.14 1.09 21.30
N LEU A 68 6.88 -0.22 21.31
CA LEU A 68 5.64 -0.73 21.86
C LEU A 68 5.58 -0.37 23.35
N PRO A 69 4.49 0.25 23.85
CA PRO A 69 4.38 0.58 25.27
C PRO A 69 4.61 -0.65 26.15
N GLY A 70 5.58 -0.56 27.07
CA GLY A 70 5.92 -1.67 27.98
C GLY A 70 6.84 -2.75 27.39
N SER A 71 7.33 -2.60 26.15
CA SER A 71 8.34 -3.49 25.56
C SER A 71 9.56 -2.72 25.04
N LYS A 72 10.70 -3.39 24.94
CA LYS A 72 11.88 -2.90 24.19
C LYS A 72 11.74 -3.12 22.68
N SER A 73 10.64 -3.75 22.25
CA SER A 73 10.35 -4.06 20.86
C SER A 73 10.03 -2.80 20.05
N GLN A 74 10.74 -2.63 18.95
CA GLN A 74 10.43 -1.61 17.96
C GLN A 74 9.23 -2.06 17.11
N THR A 75 8.28 -1.17 16.94
CA THR A 75 7.13 -1.31 16.05
C THR A 75 7.28 -0.40 14.85
N ILE A 76 6.85 -0.88 13.68
CA ILE A 76 6.82 -0.11 12.44
C ILE A 76 5.40 -0.10 11.93
N GLU A 77 4.83 1.10 11.82
CA GLU A 77 3.57 1.36 11.15
C GLU A 77 3.85 1.96 9.78
N LYS A 78 3.40 1.31 8.71
CA LYS A 78 3.57 1.79 7.35
C LYS A 78 2.21 1.95 6.68
N MET A 79 1.91 3.15 6.20
CA MET A 79 0.66 3.47 5.51
C MET A 79 0.97 3.99 4.11
N CYS A 80 0.41 3.35 3.10
CA CYS A 80 0.49 3.78 1.71
C CYS A 80 -0.89 4.06 1.17
N VAL A 81 -1.06 5.16 0.45
CA VAL A 81 -2.29 5.48 -0.29
C VAL A 81 -1.94 5.70 -1.76
N CYS A 82 -2.76 5.21 -2.69
CA CYS A 82 -2.50 5.32 -4.12
C CYS A 82 -3.80 5.41 -4.94
N THR A 83 -3.70 5.91 -6.18
CA THR A 83 -4.84 6.21 -7.07
C THR A 83 -4.72 5.49 -8.41
N ALA A 84 -4.69 4.16 -8.39
CA ALA A 84 -4.76 3.30 -9.57
C ALA A 84 -5.40 1.96 -9.20
N ASP A 85 -5.99 1.27 -10.17
CA ASP A 85 -6.60 -0.03 -9.91
C ASP A 85 -5.58 -1.01 -9.32
N LYS A 86 -5.94 -1.59 -8.17
CA LYS A 86 -5.20 -2.62 -7.44
C LYS A 86 -3.78 -2.20 -7.04
N CYS A 87 -3.48 -0.90 -7.02
CA CYS A 87 -2.15 -0.38 -6.66
C CYS A 87 -1.71 -0.76 -5.24
N ASN A 88 -2.65 -1.10 -4.36
CA ASN A 88 -2.38 -1.56 -3.00
C ASN A 88 -1.98 -3.05 -2.88
N LEU A 89 -1.82 -3.78 -4.00
CA LEU A 89 -1.40 -5.20 -3.95
C LEU A 89 0.01 -5.37 -3.41
N ALA A 90 1.00 -4.63 -3.92
CA ALA A 90 2.40 -4.88 -3.62
C ALA A 90 3.18 -3.62 -3.24
N SER A 91 4.02 -3.76 -2.23
CA SER A 91 5.14 -2.84 -1.97
C SER A 91 6.46 -3.40 -2.55
N ALA A 92 6.40 -4.45 -3.39
CA ALA A 92 7.56 -5.20 -3.89
C ALA A 92 7.68 -5.23 -5.43
N HIS A 93 6.73 -4.62 -6.18
CA HIS A 93 6.78 -4.66 -7.64
C HIS A 93 7.92 -3.81 -8.23
N SER A 94 8.49 -2.84 -7.50
CA SER A 94 9.65 -2.08 -8.00
C SER A 94 10.87 -2.97 -8.22
N ILE A 95 11.13 -3.94 -7.35
CA ILE A 95 12.30 -4.81 -7.46
C ILE A 95 12.12 -5.81 -8.61
N ILE A 96 10.94 -6.43 -8.73
CA ILE A 96 10.67 -7.42 -9.77
C ILE A 96 10.68 -6.77 -11.16
N ILE A 97 10.08 -5.59 -11.33
CA ILE A 97 10.07 -4.88 -12.62
C ILE A 97 11.51 -4.50 -13.01
N ASN A 98 12.31 -3.98 -12.08
CA ASN A 98 13.71 -3.65 -12.34
C ASN A 98 14.53 -4.90 -12.72
N LEU A 99 14.34 -6.02 -12.02
CA LEU A 99 14.99 -7.29 -12.36
C LEU A 99 14.58 -7.79 -13.75
N SER A 100 13.30 -7.63 -14.12
CA SER A 100 12.77 -8.03 -15.43
C SER A 100 13.39 -7.21 -16.56
N ILE A 101 13.50 -5.89 -16.37
CA ILE A 101 14.10 -4.98 -17.36
C ILE A 101 15.59 -5.29 -17.54
N VAL A 102 16.34 -5.50 -16.46
CA VAL A 102 17.76 -5.87 -16.52
C VAL A 102 17.95 -7.20 -17.23
N ALA A 103 17.11 -8.20 -16.95
CA ALA A 103 17.18 -9.51 -17.62
C ALA A 103 16.92 -9.40 -19.13
N LEU A 104 15.93 -8.60 -19.55
CA LEU A 104 15.65 -8.35 -20.97
C LEU A 104 16.79 -7.60 -21.67
N PHE A 105 17.42 -6.64 -20.98
CA PHE A 105 18.61 -5.94 -21.51
C PHE A 105 19.79 -6.88 -21.70
N ILE A 106 20.06 -7.78 -20.76
CA ILE A 106 21.15 -8.77 -20.87
C ILE A 106 20.88 -9.74 -22.03
N PHE A 107 19.65 -10.24 -22.16
CA PHE A 107 19.25 -11.12 -23.27
C PHE A 107 19.30 -10.43 -24.65
N TYR A 108 19.14 -9.11 -24.71
CA TYR A 108 19.24 -8.35 -25.95
C TYR A 108 20.69 -8.08 -26.37
N ILE A 109 21.61 -8.02 -25.41
CA ILE A 109 23.05 -7.76 -25.66
C ILE A 109 23.82 -9.04 -26.00
N LEU A 110 23.38 -10.21 -25.50
CA LEU A 110 23.92 -11.54 -25.81
C LEU A 110 23.40 -12.09 -27.12
#